data_AF-A0AAW8JNZ5-F1
#
_entry.id   AF-A0AAW8JNZ5-F1
#
_cell.length_a   1.000
_cell.length_b   1.000
_cell.length_c   1.000
_cell.angle_alpha   90.00
_cell.angle_beta   90.00
_cell.angle_gamma   90.00
#
_symmetry.space_group_name_H-M   'P 1'
#
loop_
_entity.id
_entity.type
_entity.pdbx_description
1 polymer ?
#
loop_
_entity_poly.entity_id
_entity_poly.type
_entity_poly.pdbx_seq_one_letter_code
_entity_poly.pdbx_strand_id
1 'polypeptide(L)' 'MNSYNEATKGVPIEQIQTISGLTTVLHFVDSVRAKM' A
#
# COMPACT_ATOMS: atom_id res chain seq x y z
N MET A 1 1.85 1.98 7.38
CA MET A 1 1.16 3.28 7.15
C MET A 1 2.13 4.46 7.14
N ASN A 2 2.98 4.63 8.14
CA ASN A 2 3.81 5.84 8.31
C ASN A 2 5.30 5.65 7.95
N SER A 3 5.65 4.58 7.23
CA SER A 3 7.03 4.27 6.88
C SER A 3 7.09 3.91 5.40
N TYR A 4 8.26 4.11 4.79
CA TYR A 4 8.51 3.68 3.42
C TYR A 4 8.26 2.18 3.29
N ASN A 5 7.51 1.79 2.27
CA ASN A 5 7.18 0.42 1.95
C ASN A 5 7.80 0.04 0.61
N GLU A 6 8.66 -0.98 0.62
CA GLU A 6 9.36 -1.44 -0.59
C GLU A 6 8.43 -2.06 -1.64
N ALA A 7 7.30 -2.67 -1.24
CA ALA A 7 6.37 -3.32 -2.16
C ALA A 7 5.49 -2.30 -2.90
N THR A 8 5.10 -1.22 -2.24
CA THR A 8 4.32 -0.13 -2.86
C THR A 8 5.20 1.04 -3.32
N LYS A 9 6.52 0.99 -3.07
CA LYS A 9 7.53 2.00 -3.44
C LYS A 9 7.22 3.42 -2.93
N GLY A 10 6.72 3.54 -1.71
CA GLY A 10 6.40 4.84 -1.10
C GLY A 10 5.91 4.72 0.33
N VAL A 11 5.57 5.86 0.96
CA VAL A 11 4.92 5.87 2.27
C VAL A 11 3.41 5.70 2.07
N PRO A 12 2.77 4.62 2.56
CA PRO A 12 1.38 4.33 2.24
C PRO A 12 0.38 5.45 2.54
N ILE A 13 0.60 6.20 3.64
CA ILE A 13 -0.31 7.31 3.99
C ILE A 13 -0.26 8.49 3.02
N GLU A 14 0.84 8.67 2.32
CA GLU A 14 0.96 9.68 1.25
C GLU A 14 0.29 9.16 -0.03
N GLN A 15 0.39 7.86 -0.31
CA GLN A 15 -0.15 7.24 -1.53
C GLN A 15 -1.68 7.25 -1.56
N ILE A 16 -2.36 7.06 -0.42
CA ILE A 16 -3.83 7.03 -0.35
C ILE A 16 -4.51 8.38 -0.65
N GLN A 17 -3.74 9.45 -0.89
CA GLN A 17 -4.27 10.75 -1.33
C GLN A 17 -4.87 10.72 -2.74
N THR A 18 -4.64 9.64 -3.49
CA THR A 18 -5.21 9.41 -4.81
C THR A 18 -5.93 8.06 -4.86
N ILE A 19 -6.92 7.92 -5.74
CA ILE A 19 -7.65 6.65 -5.93
C ILE A 19 -6.67 5.54 -6.38
N SER A 20 -5.77 5.86 -7.32
CA SER A 20 -4.77 4.89 -7.81
C SER A 20 -3.82 4.43 -6.70
N GLY A 21 -3.36 5.34 -5.84
CA GLY A 21 -2.51 5.00 -4.71
C GLY A 21 -3.26 4.23 -3.62
N LEU A 22 -4.53 4.56 -3.34
CA LEU A 22 -5.38 3.75 -2.46
C LEU A 22 -5.51 2.31 -2.97
N THR A 23 -5.84 2.12 -4.25
CA THR A 23 -5.93 0.79 -4.87
C THR A 23 -4.61 0.01 -4.74
N THR A 24 -3.48 0.68 -4.92
CA THR A 24 -2.14 0.08 -4.77
C THR A 24 -1.90 -0.43 -3.35
N VAL A 25 -2.21 0.39 -2.34
CA VAL A 25 -2.05 0.01 -0.93
C VAL A 25 -3.00 -1.13 -0.55
N LEU A 26 -4.25 -1.13 -1.05
CA LEU A 26 -5.22 -2.20 -0.80
C LEU A 26 -4.76 -3.54 -1.41
N HIS A 27 -4.30 -3.55 -2.67
CA HIS A 27 -3.74 -4.75 -3.29
C HIS A 27 -2.55 -5.31 -2.51
N PHE A 28 -1.70 -4.44 -1.97
CA PHE A 28 -0.60 -4.88 -1.11
C PHE A 28 -1.12 -5.55 0.18
N VAL A 29 -2.10 -4.94 0.87
CA VAL A 29 -2.70 -5.53 2.09
C VAL A 29 -3.34 -6.88 1.80
N ASP A 30 -4.07 -7.00 0.69
CA ASP A 30 -4.65 -8.26 0.24
C ASP A 30 -3.58 -9.33 -0.04
N SER A 31 -2.44 -8.94 -0.65
CA SER A 31 -1.33 -9.85 -0.94
C SER A 31 -0.65 -10.38 0.33
N VAL A 32 -0.56 -9.55 1.37
CA VAL A 32 -0.01 -9.95 2.68
C VAL A 32 -0.98 -10.90 3.38
N ARG A 33 -2.29 -10.61 3.36
CA ARG A 33 -3.32 -11.51 3.90
C ARG A 33 -3.27 -12.88 3.25
N ALA A 34 -3.11 -12.95 1.92
CA ALA A 34 -3.08 -14.21 1.18
C ALA A 34 -1.83 -15.06 1.43
N LYS A 35 -0.76 -14.48 1.98
CA LYS A 35 0.50 -15.18 2.29
C LYS A 35 0.54 -15.77 3.71
N MET A 36 -0.36 -15.33 4.60
CA MET A 36 -0.55 -15.89 5.95
C MET A 36 -1.47 -17.09 5.91
#